data_AF-A0A8X8FRL0-F1
#
_entry.id   AF-A0A8X8FRL0-F1
#
_cell.length_a   1.000
_cell.length_b   1.000
_cell.length_c   1.000
_cell.angle_alpha   90.00
_cell.angle_beta   90.00
_cell.angle_gamma   90.00
#
_symmetry.space_group_name_H-M   'P 1'
#
loop_
_entity.id
_entity.type
_entity.pdbx_description
1 polymer ?
#
loop_
_entity_poly.entity_id
_entity_poly.type
_entity_poly.pdbx_seq_one_letter_code
_entity_poly.pdbx_strand_id
1 'polypeptide(L)'
;MTVYVDDAVQAWRGQRWAHLMADTLAELHAMAAQLGIPRRAFQNKSSGAHYDVTVALREQAIALGAQPISRHTDRERVKAVIANARAQYQPG
;
A
#
# COMPACT_ATOMS: atom_id res chain seq x y z
N MET A 1 12.53 -7.24 0.71
CA MET A 1 12.50 -5.84 0.29
C MET A 1 11.56 -5.77 -0.89
N THR A 2 10.33 -5.40 -0.57
CA THR A 2 9.13 -5.68 -1.36
C THR A 2 8.11 -4.59 -1.10
N VAL A 3 7.43 -4.16 -2.16
CA VAL A 3 6.22 -3.34 -2.08
C VAL A 3 5.03 -4.25 -2.34
N TYR A 4 3.96 -4.06 -1.58
CA TYR A 4 2.73 -4.83 -1.65
C TYR A 4 1.56 -3.93 -1.99
N VAL A 5 0.59 -4.47 -2.73
CA VAL A 5 -0.71 -3.81 -2.96
C VAL A 5 -1.84 -4.79 -2.71
N ASP A 6 -2.80 -4.40 -1.88
CA ASP A 6 -3.93 -5.26 -1.53
C ASP A 6 -5.07 -5.23 -2.57
N ASP A 7 -6.15 -5.96 -2.31
CA ASP A 7 -7.33 -5.92 -3.17
C ASP A 7 -8.01 -4.55 -3.12
N ALA A 8 -8.35 -4.00 -4.29
CA ALA A 8 -9.15 -2.79 -4.39
C ALA A 8 -10.62 -3.09 -4.05
N VAL A 9 -10.96 -3.04 -2.77
CA VAL A 9 -12.33 -3.34 -2.27
C VAL A 9 -12.96 -2.20 -1.50
N GLN A 10 -12.19 -1.18 -1.10
CA GLN A 10 -12.74 -0.05 -0.35
C GLN A 10 -13.48 0.90 -1.29
N ALA A 11 -14.79 0.99 -1.17
CA ALA A 11 -15.60 1.87 -1.99
C ALA A 11 -15.53 3.32 -1.49
N TRP A 12 -15.02 4.24 -2.31
CA TRP A 12 -15.00 5.67 -2.01
C TRP A 12 -15.04 6.52 -3.28
N ARG A 13 -15.90 7.54 -3.31
CA ARG A 13 -16.11 8.46 -4.45
C ARG A 13 -16.33 7.75 -5.80
N GLY A 14 -17.15 6.69 -5.81
CA GLY A 14 -17.47 5.94 -7.03
C GLY A 14 -16.35 5.06 -7.56
N GLN A 15 -15.26 4.89 -6.80
CA GLN A 15 -14.14 4.01 -7.15
C GLN A 15 -13.85 3.01 -6.03
N ARG A 16 -13.10 1.96 -6.38
CA ARG A 16 -12.52 1.04 -5.40
C ARG A 16 -11.06 1.38 -5.18
N TRP A 17 -10.65 1.29 -3.92
CA TRP A 17 -9.32 1.67 -3.47
C TRP A 17 -8.61 0.49 -2.81
N ALA A 18 -7.31 0.44 -3.02
CA ALA A 18 -6.36 -0.48 -2.40
C ALA A 18 -5.31 0.30 -1.61
N HIS A 19 -4.58 -0.40 -0.76
CA HIS A 19 -3.48 0.14 0.04
C HIS A 19 -2.16 -0.36 -0.53
N LEU A 20 -1.24 0.59 -0.75
CA LEU A 20 0.16 0.33 -1.05
C LEU A 20 0.96 0.36 0.26
N MET A 21 1.71 -0.70 0.55
CA MET A 21 2.54 -0.88 1.74
C MET A 21 3.89 -1.46 1.34
N ALA A 22 4.91 -1.42 2.20
CA ALA A 22 6.21 -1.99 1.87
C ALA A 22 6.96 -2.51 3.11
N ASP A 23 8.04 -3.25 2.88
CA ASP A 23 8.95 -3.68 3.95
C ASP A 23 9.58 -2.45 4.65
N THR A 24 9.87 -1.37 3.91
CA THR A 24 10.41 -0.11 4.44
C THR A 24 9.72 1.15 3.88
N LEU A 25 9.77 2.27 4.63
CA LEU A 25 9.21 3.55 4.17
C LEU A 25 9.91 4.08 2.92
N ALA A 26 11.22 3.83 2.78
CA ALA A 26 11.98 4.24 1.61
C ALA A 26 11.44 3.59 0.33
N GLU A 27 11.18 2.28 0.37
CA GLU A 27 10.57 1.55 -0.75
C GLU A 27 9.15 2.00 -1.03
N LEU A 28 8.35 2.22 0.02
CA LEU A 28 6.98 2.71 -0.11
C LEU A 28 6.95 4.07 -0.81
N HIS A 29 7.83 5.00 -0.43
CA HIS A 29 7.93 6.31 -1.06
C HIS A 29 8.49 6.24 -2.47
N ALA A 30 9.45 5.36 -2.74
CA ALA A 30 10.00 5.17 -4.08
C ALA A 30 8.93 4.66 -5.06
N MET A 31 8.14 3.64 -4.68
CA MET A 31 7.04 3.16 -5.53
C MET A 31 5.96 4.24 -5.71
N ALA A 32 5.57 4.94 -4.64
CA ALA A 32 4.60 6.03 -4.74
C ALA A 32 5.07 7.13 -5.71
N ALA A 33 6.35 7.49 -5.69
CA ALA A 33 6.93 8.44 -6.64
C ALA A 33 6.88 7.94 -8.09
N GLN A 34 7.18 6.65 -8.33
CA GLN A 34 7.07 6.05 -9.67
C GLN A 34 5.62 6.06 -10.21
N LEU A 35 4.64 5.90 -9.31
CA LEU A 35 3.21 5.99 -9.61
C LEU A 35 2.70 7.44 -9.73
N GLY A 36 3.57 8.44 -9.58
CA GLY A 36 3.19 9.86 -9.62
C GLY A 36 2.39 10.34 -8.41
N ILE A 37 2.38 9.58 -7.31
CA ILE A 37 1.66 9.92 -6.09
C ILE A 37 2.50 10.90 -5.27
N PRO A 38 1.98 12.09 -4.91
CA PRO A 38 2.75 13.08 -4.19
C PRO A 38 3.00 12.66 -2.74
N ARG A 39 4.16 13.02 -2.17
CA ARG A 39 4.57 12.67 -0.80
C ARG A 39 3.56 13.07 0.29
N ARG A 40 2.77 14.12 0.05
CA ARG A 40 1.69 14.59 0.95
C ARG A 40 0.51 13.62 1.07
N ALA A 41 0.35 12.69 0.13
CA ALA A 41 -0.68 11.65 0.17
C ALA A 41 -0.29 10.47 1.08
N PHE A 42 0.92 10.48 1.64
CA PHE A 42 1.36 9.46 2.58
C PHE A 42 0.51 9.48 3.85
N GLN A 43 -0.03 8.32 4.19
CA GLN A 43 -0.80 8.11 5.41
C GLN A 43 0.12 7.58 6.51
N ASN A 44 0.71 8.49 7.29
CA ASN A 44 1.42 8.13 8.52
C ASN A 44 0.41 7.91 9.65
N LYS A 45 -0.11 6.68 9.80
CA LYS A 45 -1.17 6.35 10.75
C LYS A 45 -0.74 5.20 11.66
N SER A 46 -1.19 5.22 12.92
CA SER A 46 -1.01 4.10 13.86
C SER A 46 -1.68 2.81 13.39
N SER A 47 -2.67 2.90 12.51
CA SER A 47 -3.29 1.75 11.84
C SER A 47 -2.41 1.09 10.78
N GLY A 48 -1.35 1.79 10.32
CA GLY A 48 -0.36 1.32 9.35
C GLY A 48 0.09 2.44 8.40
N ALA A 49 1.38 2.52 8.10
CA ALA A 49 1.94 3.44 7.10
C ALA A 49 1.65 2.96 5.66
N HIS A 50 0.98 3.78 4.85
CA HIS A 50 0.56 3.40 3.50
C HIS A 50 0.32 4.59 2.56
N TYR A 51 0.04 4.30 1.29
CA TYR A 51 -0.67 5.18 0.36
C TYR A 51 -1.96 4.49 -0.12
N ASP A 52 -3.01 5.28 -0.34
CA ASP A 52 -4.22 4.80 -1.00
C ASP A 52 -4.08 4.92 -2.52
N VAL A 53 -4.42 3.85 -3.24
CA VAL A 53 -4.32 3.78 -4.71
C VAL A 53 -5.64 3.36 -5.33
N THR A 54 -5.98 3.94 -6.48
CA THR A 54 -7.14 3.52 -7.29
C THR A 54 -6.87 2.17 -7.95
N VAL A 55 -7.91 1.56 -8.55
CA VAL A 55 -7.74 0.32 -9.34
C VAL A 55 -6.67 0.46 -10.42
N ALA A 56 -6.69 1.58 -11.17
CA ALA A 56 -5.70 1.83 -12.22
C ALA A 56 -4.27 1.94 -11.67
N LEU A 57 -4.08 2.64 -10.54
CA LEU A 57 -2.77 2.76 -9.91
C LEU A 57 -2.30 1.43 -9.29
N ARG A 58 -3.22 0.60 -8.79
CA ARG A 58 -2.92 -0.76 -8.34
C ARG A 58 -2.36 -1.60 -9.49
N GLU A 59 -2.99 -1.58 -10.66
CA GLU A 59 -2.53 -2.32 -11.84
C GLU A 59 -1.15 -1.85 -12.28
N GLN A 60 -0.91 -0.54 -12.28
CA GLN A 60 0.41 0.03 -12.57
C GLN A 60 1.45 -0.38 -11.53
N ALA A 61 1.10 -0.39 -10.24
CA ALA A 61 2.01 -0.84 -9.17
C ALA A 61 2.45 -2.28 -9.40
N ILE A 62 1.52 -3.17 -9.78
CA ILE A 62 1.82 -4.57 -10.11
C ILE A 62 2.76 -4.64 -11.32
N ALA A 63 2.50 -3.86 -12.38
CA ALA A 63 3.37 -3.80 -13.55
C ALA A 63 4.79 -3.29 -13.22
N LEU A 64 4.93 -2.45 -12.19
CA LEU A 64 6.21 -1.95 -11.66
C LEU A 64 6.86 -2.90 -10.64
N GLY A 65 6.26 -4.07 -10.38
CA GLY A 65 6.82 -5.11 -9.51
C GLY A 65 6.30 -5.12 -8.07
N ALA A 66 5.27 -4.32 -7.74
CA ALA A 66 4.56 -4.49 -6.47
C ALA A 66 3.87 -5.87 -6.44
N GLN A 67 3.98 -6.56 -5.31
CA GLN A 67 3.39 -7.88 -5.15
C GLN A 67 1.92 -7.75 -4.74
N PRO A 68 0.98 -8.27 -5.56
CA PRO A 68 -0.41 -8.30 -5.17
C PRO A 68 -0.59 -9.26 -4.00
N ILE A 69 -1.36 -8.82 -3.00
CA ILE A 69 -1.76 -9.65 -1.86
C ILE A 69 -3.28 -9.61 -1.72
N SER A 70 -3.91 -10.74 -1.45
CA SER A 70 -5.35 -10.78 -1.21
C SER A 70 -5.67 -11.29 0.18
N ARG A 71 -6.67 -10.66 0.82
CA ARG A 71 -7.21 -11.15 2.10
C ARG A 71 -7.89 -12.52 1.97
N HIS A 72 -8.26 -12.91 0.74
CA HIS A 72 -8.96 -14.16 0.45
C HIS A 72 -8.00 -15.33 0.26
N THR A 73 -6.82 -15.10 -0.32
CA THR A 73 -5.83 -16.16 -0.62
C THR A 73 -4.58 -16.10 0.25
N ASP A 74 -4.21 -14.91 0.75
CA ASP A 74 -2.90 -14.66 1.39
C ASP A 74 -3.04 -14.15 2.84
N ARG A 75 -4.00 -14.69 3.59
CA ARG A 75 -4.40 -14.14 4.91
C ARG A 75 -3.23 -13.88 5.87
N GLU A 76 -2.32 -14.84 6.03
CA GLU A 76 -1.17 -14.69 6.94
C GLU A 76 -0.15 -13.66 6.42
N ARG A 77 0.02 -13.58 5.10
CA ARG A 77 0.87 -12.57 4.47
C ARG A 77 0.31 -11.17 4.64
N VAL A 78 -0.99 -11.00 4.44
CA VAL A 78 -1.69 -9.72 4.67
C VAL A 78 -1.51 -9.27 6.11
N LYS A 79 -1.67 -10.17 7.09
CA LYS A 79 -1.43 -9.86 8.51
C LYS A 79 0.00 -9.40 8.77
N ALA A 80 0.99 -10.09 8.21
CA ALA A 80 2.40 -9.74 8.38
C ALA A 80 2.71 -8.37 7.77
N VAL A 81 2.20 -8.09 6.57
CA VAL A 81 2.38 -6.79 5.90
C VAL A 81 1.74 -5.66 6.70
N ILE A 82 0.52 -5.85 7.21
CA ILE A 82 -0.16 -4.86 8.06
C ILE A 82 0.59 -4.65 9.38
N ALA A 83 1.08 -5.71 10.00
CA ALA A 83 1.87 -5.61 11.23
C ALA A 83 3.15 -4.79 11.00
N ASN A 84 3.84 -5.04 9.88
CA ASN A 84 5.02 -4.26 9.50
C ASN A 84 4.66 -2.79 9.19
N ALA A 85 3.56 -2.54 8.48
CA ALA A 85 3.10 -1.18 8.20
C ALA A 85 2.80 -0.41 9.49
N ARG A 86 2.24 -1.06 10.52
CA ARG A 86 2.01 -0.46 11.85
C ARG A 86 3.31 -0.16 12.59
N ALA A 87 4.29 -1.07 12.53
CA ALA A 87 5.60 -0.87 13.14
C ALA A 87 6.38 0.30 12.54
N GLN A 88 6.09 0.66 11.29
CA GLN A 88 6.68 1.80 10.59
C GLN A 88 6.01 3.15 10.92
N TYR A 89 4.98 3.19 11.76
CA TYR A 89 4.38 4.43 12.23
C TYR A 89 5.41 5.28 13.00
N GLN A 90 5.54 6.55 12.61
CA GLN A 90 6.41 7.51 13.29
C GLN A 90 5.52 8.58 13.95
N PRO A 91 5.41 8.64 15.29
CA PRO A 91 4.74 9.74 15.95
C PRO A 91 5.48 11.05 15.63
N GLY A 92 4.73 12.08 15.27
CA GLY A 92 5.24 13.44 15.05
C GLY A 92 5.47 14.20 16.34
#